data_AF-H9FKG7-F1
#
_entry.id   AF-H9FKG7-F1
#
_cell.length_a   1.000
_cell.length_b   1.000
_cell.length_c   1.000
_cell.angle_alpha   90.00
_cell.angle_beta   90.00
_cell.angle_gamma   90.00
#
_symmetry.space_group_name_H-M   'P 1'
#
loop_
_entity.id
_entity.type
_entity.pdbx_description
1 polymer ?
#
loop_
_entity_poly.entity_id
_entity_poly.type
_entity_poly.pdbx_seq_one_letter_code
_entity_poly.pdbx_strand_id
1 'polypeptide(L)'
;ASPYVSDLGQHPVLLALRNTATVPPISSLKKCVVQVIRKSYLEYKGSSPPPRLASILAFILQLFKETNTDIYEVELLLPGILKCLVLVSEPQVKRLATENLQYMVKACQVGSEEEPSAQLTSVFRQFIQDYGMRYYYQVYSILETVATLDQQVVIHLISTLTQSLKDSEQKWG
;
A
#
# COMPACT_ATOMS: atom_id res chain seq x y z
N ALA A 1 7.61 -14.29 -22.29
CA ALA A 1 6.88 -13.01 -22.33
C ALA A 1 5.55 -13.20 -21.60
N SER A 2 5.29 -12.46 -20.53
CA SER A 2 4.01 -12.55 -19.81
C SER A 2 3.03 -11.54 -20.45
N PRO A 3 1.88 -11.98 -21.01
CA PRO A 3 0.85 -11.07 -21.48
C PRO A 3 0.16 -10.43 -20.27
N TYR A 4 -0.60 -9.35 -20.49
CA TYR A 4 -1.42 -8.63 -19.49
C TYR A 4 -0.73 -7.54 -18.68
N VAL A 5 -0.32 -6.48 -19.38
CA VAL A 5 -0.37 -5.11 -18.82
C VAL A 5 -1.05 -4.14 -19.80
N SER A 6 -1.06 -4.45 -21.09
CA SER A 6 -1.41 -3.50 -22.15
C SER A 6 -2.88 -3.10 -22.29
N ASP A 7 -3.81 -3.60 -21.47
CA ASP A 7 -5.21 -3.14 -21.58
C ASP A 7 -6.03 -3.18 -20.28
N LEU A 8 -5.38 -2.99 -19.12
CA LEU A 8 -6.09 -2.85 -17.86
C LEU A 8 -7.10 -1.70 -17.90
N GLY A 9 -6.83 -0.65 -18.69
CA GLY A 9 -7.76 0.47 -18.86
C GLY A 9 -9.11 0.10 -19.50
N GLN A 10 -9.23 -1.06 -20.15
CA GLN A 10 -10.49 -1.59 -20.69
C GLN A 10 -11.15 -2.61 -19.76
N HIS A 11 -10.62 -2.79 -18.54
CA HIS A 11 -11.20 -3.70 -17.57
C HIS A 11 -12.63 -3.23 -17.21
N PRO A 12 -13.67 -4.07 -17.34
CA PRO A 12 -15.06 -3.64 -17.16
C PRO A 12 -15.36 -2.95 -15.83
N VAL A 13 -14.71 -3.42 -14.75
CA VAL A 13 -14.82 -2.80 -13.42
C VAL A 13 -14.19 -1.40 -13.41
N LEU A 14 -13.03 -1.20 -14.05
CA LEU A 14 -12.40 0.13 -14.11
C LEU A 14 -13.22 1.09 -14.97
N LEU A 15 -13.72 0.62 -16.11
CA LEU A 15 -14.63 1.40 -16.95
C LEU A 15 -15.90 1.83 -16.20
N ALA A 16 -16.50 0.93 -15.41
CA ALA A 16 -17.67 1.25 -14.60
C ALA A 16 -17.36 2.28 -13.50
N LEU A 17 -16.14 2.29 -12.97
CA LEU A 17 -15.70 3.17 -11.89
C LEU A 17 -15.11 4.50 -12.37
N ARG A 18 -14.69 4.64 -13.63
CA ARG A 18 -14.17 5.90 -14.20
C ARG A 18 -15.23 7.00 -14.34
N ASN A 19 -16.48 6.62 -14.60
CA ASN A 19 -17.57 7.56 -14.94
C ASN A 19 -18.20 8.23 -13.70
N THR A 20 -17.49 8.29 -12.57
CA THR A 20 -18.07 8.55 -11.23
C THR A 20 -18.21 10.02 -10.85
N ALA A 21 -18.39 10.92 -11.80
CA ALA A 21 -19.06 12.16 -11.45
C ALA A 21 -20.51 11.79 -11.06
N THR A 22 -20.85 11.92 -9.78
CA THR A 22 -22.22 12.13 -9.25
C THR A 22 -23.26 10.99 -9.16
N VAL A 23 -22.91 9.72 -8.84
CA VAL A 23 -23.96 8.71 -8.49
C VAL A 23 -23.65 7.87 -7.22
N PRO A 24 -24.49 7.90 -6.16
CA PRO A 24 -24.30 7.17 -4.89
C PRO A 24 -24.07 5.64 -4.95
N PRO A 25 -24.64 4.86 -5.89
CA PRO A 25 -24.42 3.41 -5.97
C PRO A 25 -22.98 3.04 -6.35
N ILE A 26 -22.28 3.91 -7.11
CA ILE A 26 -20.96 3.56 -7.66
C ILE A 26 -19.85 3.71 -6.61
N SER A 27 -20.02 4.60 -5.62
CA SER A 27 -19.12 4.66 -4.44
C SER A 27 -19.20 3.39 -3.60
N SER A 28 -20.37 2.75 -3.53
CA SER A 28 -20.57 1.47 -2.83
C SER A 28 -19.89 0.32 -3.57
N LEU A 29 -19.93 0.32 -4.91
CA LEU A 29 -19.22 -0.66 -5.73
C LEU A 29 -17.71 -0.56 -5.53
N LYS A 30 -17.14 0.64 -5.58
CA LYS A 30 -15.69 0.85 -5.37
C LYS A 30 -15.25 0.32 -4.01
N LYS A 31 -15.98 0.67 -2.94
CA LYS A 31 -15.74 0.15 -1.58
C LYS A 31 -15.79 -1.38 -1.53
N CYS A 32 -16.78 -2.00 -2.19
CA CYS A 32 -16.89 -3.45 -2.28
C CYS A 32 -15.65 -4.07 -2.99
N VAL A 33 -15.24 -3.51 -4.13
CA VAL A 33 -14.05 -3.96 -4.87
C VAL A 33 -12.79 -3.88 -4.00
N VAL A 34 -12.57 -2.75 -3.32
CA VAL A 34 -11.44 -2.57 -2.40
C VAL A 34 -11.46 -3.61 -1.27
N GLN A 35 -12.63 -3.86 -0.68
CA GLN A 35 -12.79 -4.87 0.38
C GLN A 35 -12.51 -6.30 -0.11
N VAL A 36 -12.98 -6.66 -1.30
CA VAL A 36 -12.72 -7.97 -1.90
C VAL A 36 -11.23 -8.14 -2.18
N ILE A 37 -10.58 -7.10 -2.74
CA ILE A 37 -9.14 -7.10 -3.01
C ILE A 37 -8.36 -7.35 -1.71
N ARG A 38 -8.67 -6.56 -0.67
CA ARG A 38 -8.03 -6.67 0.64
C ARG A 38 -8.12 -8.10 1.18
N LYS A 39 -9.34 -8.62 1.32
CA LYS A 39 -9.60 -9.91 1.96
C LYS A 39 -9.08 -11.10 1.16
N SER A 40 -9.15 -11.03 -0.16
CA SER A 40 -8.85 -12.18 -1.03
C SER A 40 -7.38 -12.26 -1.43
N TYR A 41 -6.69 -11.11 -1.54
CA TYR A 41 -5.34 -11.06 -2.13
C TYR A 41 -4.28 -10.43 -1.24
N LEU A 42 -4.63 -9.67 -0.21
CA LEU A 42 -3.67 -8.94 0.63
C LEU A 42 -3.62 -9.46 2.07
N GLU A 43 -4.75 -9.89 2.63
CA GLU A 43 -4.87 -10.48 3.96
C GLU A 43 -4.59 -12.00 4.00
N TYR A 44 -4.02 -12.56 2.93
CA TYR A 44 -3.79 -14.01 2.83
C TYR A 44 -2.95 -14.53 4.01
N LYS A 45 -3.42 -15.64 4.58
CA LYS A 45 -2.75 -16.37 5.68
C LYS A 45 -1.94 -17.50 5.07
N GLY A 46 -0.63 -17.54 5.36
CA GLY A 46 0.26 -18.59 4.87
C GLY A 46 1.58 -18.04 4.31
N SER A 47 2.47 -18.95 3.94
CA SER A 47 3.82 -18.65 3.44
C SER A 47 3.88 -18.33 1.95
N SER A 48 2.84 -18.67 1.18
CA SER A 48 2.81 -18.43 -0.26
C SER A 48 1.89 -17.26 -0.63
N PRO A 49 2.33 -16.34 -1.50
CA PRO A 49 1.46 -15.31 -2.04
C PRO A 49 0.34 -15.93 -2.89
N PRO A 50 -0.83 -15.29 -2.97
CA PRO A 50 -1.92 -15.76 -3.80
C PRO A 50 -1.52 -15.73 -5.28
N PRO A 51 -2.07 -16.64 -6.10
CA PRO A 51 -1.81 -16.62 -7.53
C PRO A 51 -2.24 -15.27 -8.13
N ARG A 52 -1.49 -14.79 -9.13
CA ARG A 52 -1.78 -13.55 -9.88
C ARG A 52 -1.62 -12.25 -9.07
N LEU A 53 -0.88 -12.27 -7.97
CA LEU A 53 -0.63 -11.07 -7.15
C LEU A 53 -0.13 -9.87 -8.00
N ALA A 54 0.76 -10.09 -8.95
CA ALA A 54 1.21 -9.03 -9.87
C ALA A 54 0.05 -8.38 -10.65
N SER A 55 -0.86 -9.17 -11.22
CA SER A 55 -2.03 -8.64 -11.94
C SER A 55 -2.96 -7.85 -11.03
N ILE A 56 -3.12 -8.29 -9.77
CA ILE A 56 -3.92 -7.58 -8.77
C ILE A 56 -3.27 -6.25 -8.38
N LEU A 57 -1.95 -6.22 -8.16
CA LEU A 57 -1.23 -4.97 -7.87
C LEU A 57 -1.32 -3.98 -9.04
N ALA A 58 -1.24 -4.47 -10.28
CA ALA A 58 -1.43 -3.63 -11.46
C ALA A 58 -2.87 -3.08 -11.54
N PHE A 59 -3.88 -3.90 -11.20
CA PHE A 59 -5.26 -3.47 -11.11
C PHE A 59 -5.48 -2.39 -10.04
N ILE A 60 -4.93 -2.57 -8.83
CA ILE A 60 -5.02 -1.59 -7.73
C ILE A 60 -4.40 -0.25 -8.17
N LEU A 61 -3.22 -0.30 -8.79
CA LEU A 61 -2.54 0.90 -9.27
C LEU A 61 -3.41 1.66 -10.27
N GLN A 62 -4.02 0.94 -11.20
CA GLN A 62 -4.87 1.53 -12.22
C GLN A 62 -6.18 2.05 -11.65
N LEU A 63 -6.78 1.33 -10.69
CA LEU A 63 -7.96 1.77 -9.95
C LEU A 63 -7.74 3.13 -9.30
N PHE A 64 -6.62 3.32 -8.61
CA PHE A 64 -6.33 4.59 -7.97
C PHE A 64 -5.95 5.71 -8.95
N LYS A 65 -5.26 5.38 -10.05
CA LYS A 65 -4.96 6.37 -11.11
C LYS A 65 -6.20 6.92 -11.82
N GLU A 66 -7.26 6.12 -11.90
CA GLU A 66 -8.43 6.42 -12.72
C GLU A 66 -9.65 6.88 -11.92
N THR A 67 -9.57 6.83 -10.58
CA THR A 67 -10.68 7.18 -9.69
C THR A 67 -10.18 8.04 -8.54
N ASN A 68 -11.06 8.85 -7.96
CA ASN A 68 -10.70 9.65 -6.78
C ASN A 68 -10.32 8.72 -5.61
N THR A 69 -9.09 8.85 -5.13
CA THR A 69 -8.55 8.04 -4.03
C THR A 69 -8.98 8.63 -2.68
N ASP A 70 -9.63 7.82 -1.85
CA ASP A 70 -9.98 8.18 -0.46
C ASP A 70 -8.91 7.64 0.50
N ILE A 71 -8.55 8.42 1.54
CA ILE A 71 -7.61 8.02 2.58
C ILE A 71 -8.03 6.70 3.25
N TYR A 72 -9.33 6.44 3.38
CA TYR A 72 -9.84 5.18 3.91
C TYR A 72 -9.48 3.97 3.03
N GLU A 73 -9.47 4.13 1.70
CA GLU A 73 -9.09 3.06 0.78
C GLU A 73 -7.58 2.77 0.84
N VAL A 74 -6.78 3.81 1.05
CA VAL A 74 -5.34 3.68 1.29
C VAL A 74 -5.09 2.93 2.59
N GLU A 75 -5.74 3.33 3.69
CA GLU A 75 -5.61 2.66 4.99
C GLU A 75 -5.93 1.16 4.92
N LEU A 76 -6.93 0.79 4.11
CA LEU A 76 -7.34 -0.60 3.92
C LEU A 76 -6.34 -1.44 3.12
N LEU A 77 -5.74 -0.89 2.06
CA LEU A 77 -4.92 -1.66 1.11
C LEU A 77 -3.43 -1.57 1.40
N LEU A 78 -2.95 -0.43 1.89
CA LEU A 78 -1.53 -0.16 2.10
C LEU A 78 -0.83 -1.22 2.99
N PRO A 79 -1.41 -1.72 4.11
CA PRO A 79 -0.79 -2.79 4.89
C PRO A 79 -0.47 -4.04 4.06
N GLY A 80 -1.35 -4.38 3.13
CA GLY A 80 -1.18 -5.47 2.19
C GLY A 80 -0.05 -5.23 1.18
N ILE A 81 0.04 -4.01 0.66
CA ILE A 81 1.11 -3.60 -0.26
C ILE A 81 2.48 -3.67 0.45
N LEU A 82 2.55 -3.15 1.69
CA LEU A 82 3.76 -3.19 2.51
C LEU A 82 4.19 -4.63 2.82
N LYS A 83 3.23 -5.49 3.17
CA LYS A 83 3.49 -6.93 3.33
C LYS A 83 4.06 -7.57 2.07
N CYS A 84 3.56 -7.20 0.89
CA CYS A 84 4.11 -7.70 -0.38
C CYS A 84 5.56 -7.27 -0.59
N LEU A 85 5.89 -6.01 -0.28
CA LEU A 85 7.27 -5.50 -0.39
C LEU A 85 8.25 -6.20 0.54
N VAL A 86 7.79 -6.57 1.74
CA VAL A 86 8.62 -7.28 2.73
C VAL A 86 8.77 -8.76 2.39
N LEU A 87 7.67 -9.45 2.08
CA LEU A 87 7.64 -10.92 2.06
C LEU A 87 7.80 -11.54 0.66
N VAL A 88 7.59 -10.78 -0.42
CA VAL A 88 7.60 -11.34 -1.79
C VAL A 88 8.86 -10.93 -2.53
N SER A 89 9.62 -11.92 -3.00
CA SER A 89 10.88 -11.70 -3.75
C SER A 89 10.70 -11.53 -5.25
N GLU A 90 9.51 -11.81 -5.80
CA GLU A 90 9.24 -11.73 -7.23
C GLU A 90 9.44 -10.29 -7.75
N PRO A 91 10.31 -10.05 -8.76
CA PRO A 91 10.65 -8.69 -9.20
C PRO A 91 9.47 -7.87 -9.68
N GLN A 92 8.54 -8.49 -10.41
CA GLN A 92 7.36 -7.79 -10.94
C GLN A 92 6.40 -7.36 -9.82
N VAL A 93 6.21 -8.22 -8.81
CA VAL A 93 5.41 -7.90 -7.61
C VAL A 93 6.06 -6.76 -6.85
N LYS A 94 7.38 -6.81 -6.62
CA LYS A 94 8.11 -5.71 -5.96
C LYS A 94 7.92 -4.39 -6.68
N ARG A 95 8.16 -4.36 -8.00
CA ARG A 95 8.00 -3.16 -8.83
C ARG A 95 6.59 -2.57 -8.69
N LEU A 96 5.56 -3.39 -8.90
CA LEU A 96 4.17 -2.93 -8.84
C LEU A 96 3.75 -2.50 -7.44
N ALA A 97 4.22 -3.20 -6.39
CA ALA A 97 3.95 -2.81 -5.01
C ALA A 97 4.62 -1.47 -4.65
N THR A 98 5.85 -1.22 -5.14
CA THR A 98 6.52 0.08 -4.99
C THR A 98 5.76 1.18 -5.72
N GLU A 99 5.31 0.94 -6.95
CA GLU A 99 4.49 1.92 -7.70
C GLU A 99 3.17 2.24 -6.97
N ASN A 100 2.51 1.22 -6.39
CA ASN A 100 1.32 1.41 -5.57
C ASN A 100 1.62 2.25 -4.31
N LEU A 101 2.68 1.91 -3.57
CA LEU A 101 3.13 2.66 -2.39
C LEU A 101 3.35 4.14 -2.75
N GLN A 102 4.10 4.40 -3.82
CA GLN A 102 4.42 5.76 -4.24
C GLN A 102 3.16 6.55 -4.61
N TYR A 103 2.23 5.93 -5.34
CA TYR A 103 0.97 6.57 -5.71
C TYR A 103 0.11 6.87 -4.49
N MET A 104 -0.08 5.89 -3.60
CA MET A 104 -0.92 6.03 -2.39
C MET A 104 -0.39 7.13 -1.46
N VAL A 105 0.92 7.16 -1.20
CA VAL A 105 1.53 8.19 -0.34
C VAL A 105 1.34 9.57 -0.95
N LYS A 106 1.62 9.75 -2.25
CA LYS A 106 1.41 11.04 -2.93
C LYS A 106 -0.05 11.47 -2.91
N ALA A 107 -0.99 10.54 -3.11
CA ALA A 107 -2.42 10.86 -3.07
C ALA A 107 -2.87 11.37 -1.69
N CYS A 108 -2.23 10.94 -0.60
CA CYS A 108 -2.51 11.42 0.75
C CYS A 108 -1.93 12.82 1.04
N GLN A 109 -1.00 13.31 0.23
CA GLN A 109 -0.41 14.65 0.38
C GLN A 109 -1.24 15.75 -0.26
N VAL A 110 -2.03 15.42 -1.30
CA VAL A 110 -2.83 16.39 -2.05
C VAL A 110 -3.97 16.89 -1.16
N GLY A 111 -3.74 17.99 -0.44
CA GLY A 111 -4.73 18.64 0.44
C GLY A 111 -4.25 18.93 1.87
N SER A 112 -3.05 18.52 2.27
CA SER A 112 -2.46 18.84 3.58
C SER A 112 -1.07 19.42 3.38
N GLU A 113 -0.95 20.75 3.42
CA GLU A 113 0.34 21.43 3.22
C GLU A 113 1.25 21.38 4.46
N GLU A 114 0.74 20.99 5.64
CA GLU A 114 1.49 21.15 6.90
C GLU A 114 1.60 19.89 7.79
N GLU A 115 0.67 18.92 7.70
CA GLU A 115 0.72 17.73 8.58
C GLU A 115 0.47 16.42 7.81
N PRO A 116 1.32 15.39 7.98
CA PRO A 116 1.06 14.09 7.37
C PRO A 116 -0.23 13.50 7.94
N SER A 117 -1.03 12.85 7.09
CA SER A 117 -2.27 12.20 7.54
C SER A 117 -1.99 11.30 8.75
N ALA A 118 -2.72 11.54 9.86
CA ALA A 118 -2.63 10.73 11.06
C ALA A 118 -2.94 9.24 10.76
N GLN A 119 -3.84 8.97 9.82
CA GLN A 119 -4.11 7.61 9.35
C GLN A 119 -2.89 6.99 8.66
N LEU A 120 -2.25 7.72 7.73
CA LEU A 120 -1.07 7.23 7.02
C LEU A 120 0.08 6.94 8.00
N THR A 121 0.31 7.85 8.95
CA THR A 121 1.31 7.66 10.01
C THR A 121 1.00 6.45 10.87
N SER A 122 -0.28 6.22 11.23
CA SER A 122 -0.71 5.05 11.98
C SER A 122 -0.41 3.73 11.25
N VAL A 123 -0.69 3.68 9.94
CA VAL A 123 -0.41 2.49 9.11
C VAL A 123 1.08 2.15 9.11
N PHE A 124 1.95 3.13 8.90
CA PHE A 124 3.39 2.90 8.93
C PHE A 124 3.91 2.55 10.31
N ARG A 125 3.32 3.09 11.38
CA ARG A 125 3.65 2.73 12.76
C ARG A 125 3.38 1.25 13.02
N GLN A 126 2.20 0.76 12.64
CA GLN A 126 1.85 -0.65 12.76
C GLN A 126 2.77 -1.52 11.90
N PHE A 127 3.07 -1.08 10.67
CA PHE A 127 4.00 -1.78 9.79
C PHE A 127 5.40 -1.98 10.41
N ILE A 128 5.95 -0.93 11.04
CA ILE A 128 7.24 -1.03 11.75
C ILE A 128 7.14 -2.03 12.89
N GLN A 129 6.06 -2.01 13.66
CA GLN A 129 5.86 -2.93 14.78
C GLN A 129 5.76 -4.39 14.31
N ASP A 130 5.07 -4.64 13.20
CA ASP A 130 4.83 -5.98 12.66
C ASP A 130 6.09 -6.60 12.03
N TYR A 131 6.90 -5.79 11.33
CA TYR A 131 8.00 -6.30 10.49
C TYR A 131 9.39 -5.84 10.93
N GLY A 132 9.52 -4.76 11.71
CA GLY A 132 10.79 -4.10 12.04
C GLY A 132 11.81 -5.01 12.71
N MET A 133 11.34 -5.92 13.57
CA MET A 133 12.21 -6.87 14.29
C MET A 133 12.87 -7.91 13.37
N ARG A 134 12.16 -8.42 12.37
CA ARG A 134 12.61 -9.57 11.54
C ARG A 134 13.10 -9.14 10.16
N TYR A 135 12.60 -8.03 9.66
CA TYR A 135 12.81 -7.56 8.30
C TYR A 135 13.27 -6.10 8.29
N TYR A 136 14.13 -5.73 9.25
CA TYR A 136 14.59 -4.36 9.45
C TYR A 136 15.12 -3.73 8.15
N TYR A 137 15.94 -4.46 7.38
CA TYR A 137 16.48 -3.96 6.11
C TYR A 137 15.38 -3.59 5.11
N GLN A 138 14.39 -4.46 4.93
CA GLN A 138 13.25 -4.19 4.05
C GLN A 138 12.42 -3.02 4.55
N VAL A 139 12.15 -2.96 5.86
CA VAL A 139 11.42 -1.85 6.49
C VAL A 139 12.13 -0.53 6.25
N TYR A 140 13.44 -0.45 6.48
CA TYR A 140 14.21 0.78 6.25
C TYR A 140 14.24 1.19 4.77
N SER A 141 14.44 0.25 3.84
CA SER A 141 14.42 0.55 2.41
C SER A 141 13.05 1.07 1.93
N ILE A 142 11.95 0.53 2.48
CA ILE A 142 10.60 1.02 2.21
C ILE A 142 10.42 2.43 2.78
N LEU A 143 10.84 2.68 4.03
CA LEU A 143 10.74 4.00 4.66
C LEU A 143 11.63 5.04 3.98
N GLU A 144 12.77 4.65 3.42
CA GLU A 144 13.59 5.52 2.58
C GLU A 144 12.81 5.95 1.34
N THR A 145 12.12 5.03 0.67
CA THR A 145 11.22 5.37 -0.44
C THR A 145 10.13 6.35 0.01
N VAL A 146 9.52 6.11 1.18
CA VAL A 146 8.50 7.02 1.74
C VAL A 146 9.09 8.39 2.05
N ALA A 147 10.30 8.47 2.60
CA ALA A 147 10.96 9.74 2.93
C ALA A 147 11.20 10.62 1.69
N THR A 148 11.45 10.01 0.52
CA THR A 148 11.58 10.76 -0.75
C THR A 148 10.27 11.36 -1.24
N LEU A 149 9.14 10.90 -0.72
CA LEU A 149 7.79 11.38 -1.07
C LEU A 149 7.28 12.32 0.00
N ASP A 150 7.28 11.85 1.25
CA ASP A 150 6.80 12.51 2.45
C ASP A 150 7.78 12.30 3.60
N GLN A 151 8.70 13.25 3.76
CA GLN A 151 9.66 13.20 4.85
C GLN A 151 8.97 13.34 6.23
N GLN A 152 7.86 14.08 6.31
CA GLN A 152 7.17 14.32 7.58
C GLN A 152 6.61 13.02 8.16
N VAL A 153 6.03 12.15 7.33
CA VAL A 153 5.59 10.81 7.77
C VAL A 153 6.72 10.08 8.48
N VAL A 154 7.92 10.07 7.91
CA VAL A 154 9.07 9.34 8.48
C VAL A 154 9.59 10.00 9.75
N ILE A 155 9.60 11.34 9.83
CA ILE A 155 9.96 12.07 11.05
C ILE A 155 9.04 11.68 12.22
N HIS A 156 7.73 11.60 11.98
CA HIS A 156 6.74 11.20 13.01
C HIS A 156 6.86 9.74 13.45
N LEU A 157 7.65 8.93 12.74
CA LEU A 157 7.90 7.52 13.03
C LEU A 157 9.24 7.28 13.76
N ILE A 158 10.11 8.29 13.91
CA ILE A 158 11.43 8.15 14.55
C ILE A 158 11.33 7.52 15.95
N SER A 159 10.33 7.91 16.75
CA SER A 159 10.11 7.33 18.08
C SER A 159 9.78 5.84 18.02
N THR A 160 8.97 5.42 17.04
CA THR A 160 8.62 4.01 16.81
C THR A 160 9.84 3.21 16.35
N LEU A 161 10.63 3.77 15.43
CA LEU A 161 11.85 3.13 14.93
C LEU A 161 12.87 2.94 16.06
N THR A 162 13.09 3.99 16.85
CA THR A 162 13.96 3.94 18.03
C THR A 162 13.50 2.86 19.01
N GLN A 163 12.18 2.76 19.27
CA GLN A 163 11.65 1.73 20.16
C GLN A 163 11.82 0.32 19.57
N SER A 164 11.52 0.12 18.28
CA SER A 164 11.68 -1.18 17.63
C SER A 164 13.14 -1.65 17.61
N LEU A 165 14.11 -0.73 17.53
CA LEU A 165 15.54 -1.04 17.63
C LEU A 165 15.91 -1.46 19.05
N LYS A 166 15.48 -0.71 20.08
CA LYS A 166 15.72 -1.08 21.49
C LYS A 166 15.14 -2.45 21.81
N ASP A 167 13.92 -2.73 21.36
CA ASP A 167 13.25 -4.01 21.55
C ASP A 167 13.96 -5.15 20.79
N SER A 168 14.69 -4.82 19.72
CA SER A 168 15.58 -5.74 19.02
C SER A 168 16.83 -6.02 19.84
N GLU A 169 17.55 -5.00 20.26
CA GLU A 169 18.78 -5.13 21.05
C GLU A 169 18.54 -5.90 22.36
N GLN A 170 17.47 -5.58 23.10
CA GLN A 170 17.14 -6.25 24.37
C GLN A 170 16.86 -7.75 24.22
N LYS A 171 16.44 -8.22 23.03
CA LYS A 171 16.25 -9.65 22.74
C LYS A 171 17.56 -10.36 22.40
N TRP A 172 18.62 -9.63 22.06
CA TRP A 172 19.91 -10.19 21.64
C TRP A 172 21.00 -10.07 22.72
N GLY A 173 20.79 -9.25 23.76
CA GLY A 173 21.65 -9.18 24.96
C GLY A 173 22.42 -7.89 25.06
#